data_AF-A0AAW5L9A1-F1
#
_entry.id   AF-A0AAW5L9A1-F1
#
_cell.length_a   1.000
_cell.length_b   1.000
_cell.length_c   1.000
_cell.angle_alpha   90.00
_cell.angle_beta   90.00
_cell.angle_gamma   90.00
#
_symmetry.space_group_name_H-M   'P 1'
#
loop_
_entity.id
_entity.type
_entity.pdbx_description
1 polymer ?
#
loop_
_entity_poly.entity_id
_entity_poly.type
_entity_poly.pdbx_seq_one_letter_code
_entity_poly.pdbx_strand_id
1 'polypeptide(L)'
;MGELLQTYSLRWIKEQNLYSPCFIFWKGSPYSFLNDLYPNRFKEWELPVTPNGFWTEEKALEALKWTIEEKLKRIYSGRWIKNQKLSVPLYKFWSSNPFIMLNSLYPGRFKRWEFSVSPYNFWTEKNALEALRWTIEEKVKLTEETLLQIYTGKWIKQQGLKYPCDKFWGSSPYDMLNALYPNRFSKHMLKGYKHQKKNRLLV
;
A
#
# COMPACT_ATOMS: atom_id res chain seq x y z
N MET A 1 10.09 12.23 -7.28
CA MET A 1 10.26 11.65 -5.92
C MET A 1 11.64 11.03 -5.70
N GLY A 2 12.22 10.30 -6.67
CA GLY A 2 13.56 9.71 -6.51
C GLY A 2 14.65 10.76 -6.22
N GLU A 3 14.57 11.92 -6.85
CA GLU A 3 15.55 13.01 -6.68
C GLU A 3 15.49 13.66 -5.29
N LEU A 4 14.29 13.84 -4.72
CA LEU A 4 14.12 14.41 -3.37
C LEU A 4 14.83 13.57 -2.31
N LEU A 5 14.65 12.24 -2.33
CA LEU A 5 15.26 11.36 -1.32
C LEU A 5 16.78 11.23 -1.46
N GLN A 6 17.35 11.64 -2.60
CA GLN A 6 18.80 11.61 -2.83
C GLN A 6 19.48 12.91 -2.39
N THR A 7 18.76 14.04 -2.39
CA THR A 7 19.33 15.37 -2.12
C THR A 7 18.87 15.99 -0.79
N TYR A 8 17.66 15.66 -0.34
CA TYR A 8 17.06 16.25 0.85
C TYR A 8 17.83 15.87 2.12
N SER A 9 18.46 16.87 2.72
CA SER A 9 19.34 16.76 3.87
C SER A 9 19.36 18.08 4.64
N LEU A 10 19.93 18.10 5.84
CA LEU A 10 20.10 19.35 6.60
C LEU A 10 20.90 20.40 5.80
N ARG A 11 21.87 19.94 4.99
CA ARG A 11 22.63 20.79 4.08
C ARG A 11 21.72 21.43 3.03
N TRP A 12 20.89 20.62 2.36
CA TRP A 12 19.93 21.12 1.37
C TRP A 12 18.96 22.14 2.00
N ILE A 13 18.43 21.85 3.20
CA ILE A 13 17.56 22.77 3.96
C ILE A 13 18.27 24.10 4.23
N LYS A 14 19.57 24.06 4.58
CA LYS A 14 20.39 25.26 4.78
C LYS A 14 20.59 26.05 3.48
N GLU A 15 20.85 25.38 2.36
CA GLU A 15 20.95 26.00 1.03
C GLU A 15 19.65 26.68 0.60
N GLN A 16 18.49 26.18 1.06
CA GLN A 16 17.18 26.81 0.86
C GLN A 16 16.84 27.90 1.90
N ASN A 17 17.78 28.32 2.75
CA ASN A 17 17.56 29.29 3.83
C ASN A 17 16.48 28.87 4.86
N LEU A 18 16.24 27.57 5.02
CA LEU A 18 15.24 27.02 5.94
C LEU A 18 15.89 26.40 7.20
N TYR A 19 17.18 26.63 7.43
CA TYR A 19 17.90 26.07 8.57
C TYR A 19 17.34 26.55 9.92
N SER A 20 17.16 27.86 10.12
CA SER A 20 16.68 28.40 11.40
C SER A 20 15.27 27.89 11.76
N PRO A 21 14.27 27.90 10.84
CA PRO A 21 12.99 27.25 11.09
C PRO A 21 13.13 25.75 11.40
N CYS A 22 13.93 25.01 10.62
CA CYS A 22 14.18 23.59 10.86
C CYS A 22 14.77 23.34 12.25
N PHE A 23 15.66 24.21 12.71
CA PHE A 23 16.30 24.11 14.01
C PHE A 23 15.34 24.41 15.16
N ILE A 24 14.58 25.51 15.07
CA ILE A 24 13.69 25.96 16.15
C ILE A 24 12.55 24.98 16.38
N PHE A 25 11.86 24.55 15.32
CA PHE A 25 10.64 23.76 15.46
C PHE A 25 10.89 22.24 15.43
N TRP A 26 11.96 21.79 14.80
CA TRP A 26 12.26 20.36 14.64
C TRP A 26 13.65 19.96 15.15
N LYS A 27 14.29 20.80 15.98
CA LYS A 27 15.60 20.53 16.59
C LYS A 27 16.68 20.17 15.57
N GLY A 28 16.56 20.71 14.36
CA GLY A 28 17.50 20.47 13.26
C GLY A 28 17.35 19.09 12.61
N SER A 29 16.25 18.38 12.86
CA SER A 29 15.94 17.09 12.23
C SER A 29 15.31 17.29 10.84
N PRO A 30 16.01 16.94 9.75
CA PRO A 30 15.44 17.01 8.40
C PRO A 30 14.23 16.08 8.25
N TYR A 31 14.29 14.91 8.88
CA TYR A 31 13.21 13.93 8.86
C TYR A 31 11.96 14.47 9.54
N SER A 32 12.08 15.01 10.75
CA SER A 32 10.91 15.53 11.48
C SER A 32 10.24 16.66 10.73
N PHE A 33 11.02 17.55 10.10
CA PHE A 33 10.48 18.60 9.24
C PHE A 33 9.75 18.02 8.02
N LEU A 34 10.33 17.03 7.34
CA LEU A 34 9.72 16.40 6.16
C LEU A 34 8.46 15.61 6.52
N ASN A 35 8.48 14.90 7.64
CA ASN A 35 7.36 14.08 8.11
C ASN A 35 6.20 14.96 8.58
N ASP A 36 6.45 16.17 9.09
CA ASP A 36 5.38 17.09 9.43
C ASP A 36 4.64 17.60 8.16
N LEU A 37 5.39 17.91 7.10
CA LEU A 37 4.82 18.31 5.79
C LEU A 37 4.11 17.15 5.08
N TYR A 38 4.67 15.94 5.16
CA TYR A 38 4.14 14.74 4.52
C TYR A 38 4.06 13.56 5.50
N PRO A 39 3.05 13.56 6.40
CA PRO A 39 2.94 12.56 7.45
C PRO A 39 3.00 11.13 6.94
N ASN A 40 3.91 10.34 7.51
CA ASN A 40 4.10 8.91 7.25
C ASN A 40 4.37 8.56 5.78
N ARG A 41 4.82 9.51 4.97
CA ARG A 41 5.08 9.30 3.54
C ARG A 41 6.45 8.65 3.29
N PHE A 42 7.40 8.91 4.16
CA PHE A 42 8.79 8.47 4.06
C PHE A 42 9.22 7.85 5.39
N LYS A 43 10.14 6.89 5.32
CA LYS A 43 10.85 6.41 6.51
C LYS A 43 12.10 7.23 6.74
N GLU A 44 12.52 7.38 7.99
CA GLU A 44 13.70 8.17 8.36
C GLU A 44 14.97 7.67 7.66
N TRP A 45 15.14 6.35 7.56
CA TRP A 45 16.25 5.71 6.84
C TRP A 45 16.17 5.79 5.31
N GLU A 46 15.11 6.39 4.74
CA GLU A 46 15.09 6.68 3.31
C GLU A 46 15.81 7.99 2.96
N LEU A 47 16.15 8.81 3.95
CA LEU A 47 16.96 10.01 3.74
C LEU A 47 18.45 9.66 3.62
N PRO A 48 19.27 10.53 2.99
CA PRO A 48 20.69 10.28 2.80
C PRO A 48 21.48 10.14 4.11
N VAL A 49 21.00 10.73 5.20
CA VAL A 49 21.66 10.74 6.51
C VAL A 49 20.63 10.49 7.61
N THR A 50 20.93 9.55 8.49
CA THR A 50 20.22 9.33 9.75
C THR A 50 21.01 9.94 10.92
N PRO A 51 20.36 10.36 12.01
CA PRO A 51 21.06 10.89 13.20
C PRO A 51 22.07 9.89 13.81
N ASN A 52 23.02 10.40 14.58
CA ASN A 52 23.94 9.56 15.37
C ASN A 52 23.15 8.70 16.37
N GLY A 53 23.54 7.43 16.51
CA GLY A 53 22.82 6.48 17.38
C GLY A 53 21.42 6.09 16.88
N PHE A 54 21.06 6.46 15.64
CA PHE A 54 19.76 6.09 15.07
C PHE A 54 19.59 4.58 14.94
N TRP A 55 20.64 3.88 14.47
CA TRP A 55 20.60 2.46 14.17
C TRP A 55 20.72 1.61 15.43
N THR A 56 19.71 0.75 15.62
CA THR A 56 19.75 -0.43 16.50
C THR A 56 19.54 -1.67 15.63
N GLU A 57 19.76 -2.86 16.18
CA GLU A 57 19.50 -4.12 15.48
C GLU A 57 18.03 -4.18 15.00
N GLU A 58 17.09 -3.81 15.86
CA GLU A 58 15.66 -3.84 15.56
C GLU A 58 15.30 -2.92 14.40
N LYS A 59 15.84 -1.69 14.40
CA LYS A 59 15.61 -0.73 13.30
C LYS A 59 16.26 -1.16 12.00
N ALA A 60 17.44 -1.78 12.05
CA ALA A 60 18.10 -2.32 10.87
C ALA A 60 17.26 -3.44 10.24
N LEU A 61 16.74 -4.36 11.07
CA LEU A 61 15.85 -5.43 10.62
C LEU A 61 14.50 -4.87 10.11
N GLU A 62 13.92 -3.86 10.76
CA GLU A 62 12.72 -3.18 10.28
C GLU A 62 12.94 -2.54 8.91
N ALA A 63 14.05 -1.82 8.73
CA ALA A 63 14.40 -1.17 7.47
C ALA A 63 14.62 -2.18 6.34
N LEU A 64 15.31 -3.29 6.63
CA LEU A 64 15.51 -4.38 5.67
C LEU A 64 14.17 -5.02 5.28
N LYS A 65 13.36 -5.37 6.27
CA LYS A 65 12.03 -5.96 6.06
C LYS A 65 11.16 -5.04 5.22
N TRP A 66 11.08 -3.76 5.57
CA TRP A 66 10.32 -2.77 4.83
C TRP A 66 10.85 -2.61 3.39
N THR A 67 12.16 -2.68 3.18
CA THR A 67 12.76 -2.59 1.84
C THR A 67 12.37 -3.77 0.95
N ILE A 68 12.45 -4.99 1.48
CA ILE A 68 12.12 -6.21 0.75
C ILE A 68 10.60 -6.34 0.55
N GLU A 69 9.80 -6.05 1.58
CA GLU A 69 8.37 -6.33 1.55
C GLU A 69 7.55 -5.17 0.99
N GLU A 70 7.87 -3.93 1.34
CA GLU A 70 7.01 -2.79 1.02
C GLU A 70 7.58 -1.93 -0.11
N LYS A 71 8.87 -1.58 -0.02
CA LYS A 71 9.52 -0.78 -1.07
C LYS A 71 9.56 -1.52 -2.40
N LEU A 72 9.89 -2.82 -2.37
CA LEU A 72 9.93 -3.66 -3.57
C LEU A 72 8.58 -3.67 -4.28
N LYS A 73 7.45 -3.83 -3.59
CA LYS A 73 6.10 -3.81 -4.18
C LYS A 73 5.79 -2.54 -4.99
N ARG A 74 6.41 -1.41 -4.60
CA ARG A 74 6.20 -0.10 -5.23
C ARG A 74 7.04 0.08 -6.49
N ILE A 75 8.25 -0.48 -6.52
CA ILE A 75 9.20 -0.27 -7.63
C ILE A 75 9.23 -1.45 -8.61
N TYR A 76 8.96 -2.67 -8.13
CA TYR A 76 9.08 -3.89 -8.90
C TYR A 76 8.02 -3.94 -10.00
N SER A 77 8.51 -3.91 -11.24
CA SER A 77 7.71 -3.83 -12.46
C SER A 77 8.53 -4.34 -13.64
N GLY A 78 7.88 -4.64 -14.77
CA GLY A 78 8.61 -4.99 -16.00
C GLY A 78 9.63 -3.92 -16.41
N ARG A 79 9.33 -2.63 -16.17
CA ARG A 79 10.26 -1.52 -16.40
C ARG A 79 11.46 -1.58 -15.45
N TRP A 80 11.23 -1.82 -14.17
CA TRP A 80 12.32 -1.96 -13.20
C TRP A 80 13.24 -3.14 -13.58
N ILE A 81 12.68 -4.30 -13.93
CA ILE A 81 13.45 -5.47 -14.38
C ILE A 81 14.29 -5.14 -15.62
N LYS A 82 13.71 -4.40 -16.59
CA LYS A 82 14.44 -3.92 -17.77
C LYS A 82 15.61 -3.01 -17.38
N ASN A 83 15.40 -2.07 -16.46
CA ASN A 83 16.46 -1.19 -15.97
C ASN A 83 17.57 -1.95 -15.22
N GLN A 84 17.24 -3.08 -14.59
CA GLN A 84 18.22 -4.00 -13.99
C GLN A 84 18.92 -4.90 -15.03
N LYS A 85 18.68 -4.71 -16.33
CA LYS A 85 19.22 -5.54 -17.43
C LYS A 85 18.81 -7.01 -17.35
N LEU A 86 17.64 -7.30 -16.75
CA LEU A 86 17.11 -8.66 -16.53
C LEU A 86 16.01 -9.06 -17.53
N SER A 87 15.82 -8.31 -18.63
CA SER A 87 14.77 -8.60 -19.62
C SER A 87 14.95 -9.94 -20.33
N VAL A 88 16.19 -10.31 -20.70
CA VAL A 88 16.47 -11.57 -21.41
C VAL A 88 16.19 -12.79 -20.51
N PRO A 89 16.70 -12.86 -19.26
CA PRO A 89 16.31 -13.92 -18.34
C PRO A 89 14.80 -13.97 -18.07
N LEU A 90 14.16 -12.81 -17.88
CA LEU A 90 12.71 -12.72 -17.66
C LEU A 90 11.92 -13.38 -18.81
N TYR A 91 12.29 -13.08 -20.05
CA TYR A 91 11.68 -13.66 -21.23
C TYR A 91 11.94 -15.17 -21.30
N LYS A 92 13.20 -15.59 -21.16
CA LYS A 92 13.64 -16.97 -21.38
C LYS A 92 13.07 -17.96 -20.37
N PHE A 93 13.00 -17.60 -19.08
CA PHE A 93 12.65 -18.53 -18.01
C PHE A 93 11.26 -18.30 -17.41
N TRP A 94 10.66 -17.12 -17.61
CA TRP A 94 9.39 -16.75 -16.97
C TRP A 94 8.38 -16.13 -17.95
N SER A 95 8.55 -16.35 -19.25
CA SER A 95 7.61 -15.92 -20.30
C SER A 95 7.20 -14.45 -20.19
N SER A 96 8.18 -13.58 -19.90
CA SER A 96 7.95 -12.14 -19.71
C SER A 96 7.00 -11.79 -18.55
N ASN A 97 6.89 -12.64 -17.53
CA ASN A 97 6.04 -12.41 -16.37
C ASN A 97 6.85 -12.04 -15.11
N PRO A 98 6.94 -10.73 -14.77
CA PRO A 98 7.64 -10.25 -13.58
C PRO A 98 7.21 -10.96 -12.30
N PHE A 99 5.91 -11.21 -12.14
CA PHE A 99 5.39 -11.80 -10.92
C PHE A 99 5.86 -13.25 -10.75
N ILE A 100 5.89 -14.05 -11.83
CA ILE A 100 6.38 -15.44 -11.73
C ILE A 100 7.86 -15.45 -11.35
N MET A 101 8.68 -14.59 -11.96
CA MET A 101 10.09 -14.45 -11.60
C MET A 101 10.28 -14.11 -10.12
N LEU A 102 9.52 -13.14 -9.59
CA LEU A 102 9.59 -12.78 -8.17
C LEU A 102 9.11 -13.91 -7.26
N ASN A 103 8.03 -14.59 -7.63
CA ASN A 103 7.50 -15.72 -6.86
C ASN A 103 8.44 -16.95 -6.91
N SER A 104 9.27 -17.10 -7.94
CA SER A 104 10.35 -18.10 -7.94
C SER A 104 11.45 -17.79 -6.93
N LEU A 105 11.74 -16.50 -6.69
CA LEU A 105 12.73 -16.07 -5.68
C LEU A 105 12.16 -16.10 -4.26
N TYR A 106 10.91 -15.69 -4.09
CA TYR A 106 10.20 -15.67 -2.80
C TYR A 106 8.86 -16.40 -2.89
N PRO A 107 8.87 -17.75 -2.89
CA PRO A 107 7.66 -18.55 -3.06
C PRO A 107 6.56 -18.21 -2.06
N GLY A 108 5.40 -17.82 -2.57
CA GLY A 108 4.21 -17.54 -1.76
C GLY A 108 4.29 -16.28 -0.90
N ARG A 109 5.41 -15.55 -0.92
CA ARG A 109 5.63 -14.36 -0.09
C ARG A 109 4.75 -13.20 -0.50
N PHE A 110 4.58 -13.01 -1.80
CA PHE A 110 3.84 -11.90 -2.37
C PHE A 110 2.62 -12.39 -3.13
N LYS A 111 1.51 -11.67 -2.99
CA LYS A 111 0.31 -11.88 -3.81
C LYS A 111 0.34 -10.93 -5.00
N ARG A 112 -0.19 -11.40 -6.13
CA ARG A 112 -0.11 -10.64 -7.39
C ARG A 112 -0.83 -9.30 -7.33
N TRP A 113 -1.90 -9.20 -6.54
CA TRP A 113 -2.65 -7.95 -6.31
C TRP A 113 -1.95 -6.94 -5.39
N GLU A 114 -0.84 -7.29 -4.75
CA GLU A 114 -0.08 -6.35 -3.90
C GLU A 114 0.79 -5.38 -4.71
N PHE A 115 0.97 -5.62 -6.01
CA PHE A 115 1.80 -4.79 -6.88
C PHE A 115 0.96 -3.73 -7.61
N SER A 116 1.58 -2.56 -7.81
CA SER A 116 0.94 -1.41 -8.46
C SER A 116 0.48 -1.64 -9.90
N VAL A 117 1.07 -2.62 -10.59
CA VAL A 117 0.73 -3.00 -11.97
C VAL A 117 0.29 -4.46 -11.99
N SER A 118 -1.02 -4.67 -12.03
CA SER A 118 -1.59 -5.99 -12.35
C SER A 118 -1.52 -6.22 -13.86
N PRO A 119 -1.12 -7.41 -14.35
CA PRO A 119 -1.16 -7.75 -15.77
C PRO A 119 -2.57 -7.58 -16.35
N TYR A 120 -2.64 -7.37 -17.67
CA TYR A 120 -3.91 -7.37 -18.40
C TYR A 120 -4.69 -8.67 -18.10
N ASN A 121 -6.00 -8.56 -17.85
CA ASN A 121 -6.90 -9.66 -17.48
C ASN A 121 -6.60 -10.40 -16.15
N PHE A 122 -5.76 -9.86 -15.26
CA PHE A 122 -5.57 -10.50 -13.95
C PHE A 122 -6.85 -10.53 -13.09
N TRP A 123 -7.59 -9.42 -13.08
CA TRP A 123 -8.79 -9.31 -12.27
C TRP A 123 -9.94 -10.10 -12.88
N THR A 124 -10.36 -11.13 -12.15
CA THR A 124 -11.62 -11.87 -12.28
C THR A 124 -12.40 -11.70 -10.97
N GLU A 125 -13.70 -12.01 -10.97
CA GLU A 125 -14.50 -11.98 -9.74
C GLU A 125 -13.88 -12.87 -8.64
N LYS A 126 -13.47 -14.09 -9.00
CA LYS A 126 -12.77 -15.02 -8.11
C LYS A 126 -11.51 -14.42 -7.49
N ASN A 127 -10.62 -13.84 -8.32
CA ASN A 127 -9.37 -13.26 -7.83
C ASN A 127 -9.63 -12.02 -6.95
N ALA A 128 -10.68 -11.25 -7.26
CA ALA A 128 -11.10 -10.10 -6.46
C ALA A 128 -11.61 -10.52 -5.07
N LEU A 129 -12.42 -11.57 -5.00
CA LEU A 129 -12.90 -12.13 -3.73
C LEU A 129 -11.76 -12.77 -2.93
N GLU A 130 -10.83 -13.48 -3.58
CA GLU A 130 -9.64 -14.03 -2.91
C GLU A 130 -8.75 -12.92 -2.34
N ALA A 131 -8.51 -11.86 -3.12
CA ALA A 131 -7.74 -10.70 -2.66
C ALA A 131 -8.42 -10.00 -1.47
N LEU A 132 -9.75 -9.87 -1.50
CA LEU A 132 -10.51 -9.30 -0.40
C LEU A 132 -10.45 -10.19 0.85
N ARG A 133 -10.67 -11.51 0.70
CA ARG A 133 -10.56 -12.49 1.79
C ARG A 133 -9.21 -12.40 2.47
N TRP A 134 -8.14 -12.54 1.69
CA TRP A 134 -6.77 -12.46 2.19
C TRP A 134 -6.50 -11.11 2.88
N THR A 135 -7.04 -10.01 2.34
CA THR A 135 -6.88 -8.69 2.97
C THR A 135 -7.55 -8.63 4.35
N ILE A 136 -8.77 -9.14 4.48
CA ILE A 136 -9.54 -9.15 5.73
C ILE A 136 -8.93 -10.12 6.74
N GLU A 137 -8.69 -11.36 6.34
CA GLU A 137 -8.37 -12.48 7.22
C GLU A 137 -6.88 -12.56 7.55
N GLU A 138 -5.99 -12.27 6.59
CA GLU A 138 -4.54 -12.52 6.74
C GLU A 138 -3.73 -11.23 6.89
N LYS A 139 -3.97 -10.25 6.01
CA LYS A 139 -3.19 -9.01 5.97
C LYS A 139 -3.54 -8.09 7.14
N VAL A 140 -4.83 -7.79 7.31
CA VAL A 140 -5.31 -6.84 8.33
C VAL A 140 -5.82 -7.59 9.57
N LYS A 141 -6.24 -8.86 9.42
CA LYS A 141 -6.75 -9.71 10.51
C LYS A 141 -7.92 -9.07 11.26
N LEU A 142 -8.92 -8.60 10.51
CA LEU A 142 -10.06 -7.91 11.08
C LEU A 142 -10.99 -8.86 11.81
N THR A 143 -11.39 -8.48 13.03
CA THR A 143 -12.57 -9.06 13.68
C THR A 143 -13.84 -8.59 12.98
N GLU A 144 -14.94 -9.30 13.20
CA GLU A 144 -16.23 -8.95 12.63
C GLU A 144 -16.68 -7.54 13.04
N GLU A 145 -16.51 -7.19 14.32
CA GLU A 145 -16.88 -5.88 14.86
C GLU A 145 -16.06 -4.78 14.19
N THR A 146 -14.74 -5.00 14.05
CA THR A 146 -13.84 -4.03 13.43
C THR A 146 -14.13 -3.88 11.95
N LEU A 147 -14.39 -4.99 11.26
CA LEU A 147 -14.78 -5.00 9.85
C LEU A 147 -16.01 -4.12 9.62
N LEU A 148 -17.08 -4.30 10.40
CA LEU A 148 -18.32 -3.52 10.26
C LEU A 148 -18.12 -2.01 10.46
N GLN A 149 -17.11 -1.61 11.25
CA GLN A 149 -16.81 -0.21 11.54
C GLN A 149 -15.95 0.47 10.48
N ILE A 150 -15.03 -0.24 9.82
CA ILE A 150 -14.07 0.37 8.88
C ILE A 150 -14.37 0.06 7.42
N TYR A 151 -15.07 -1.05 7.14
CA TYR A 151 -15.32 -1.53 5.78
C TYR A 151 -16.24 -0.56 5.02
N THR A 152 -15.63 0.18 4.10
CA THR A 152 -16.25 1.25 3.32
C THR A 152 -15.60 1.32 1.94
N GLY A 153 -16.20 2.03 0.99
CA GLY A 153 -15.56 2.27 -0.32
C GLY A 153 -14.20 2.96 -0.20
N LYS A 154 -14.02 3.83 0.81
CA LYS A 154 -12.72 4.45 1.13
C LYS A 154 -11.70 3.40 1.57
N TRP A 155 -12.09 2.47 2.45
CA TRP A 155 -11.21 1.39 2.89
C TRP A 155 -10.83 0.45 1.74
N ILE A 156 -11.80 0.04 0.91
CA ILE A 156 -11.53 -0.77 -0.30
C ILE A 156 -10.51 -0.09 -1.21
N LYS A 157 -10.65 1.23 -1.43
CA LYS A 157 -9.68 2.01 -2.20
C LYS A 157 -8.30 2.02 -1.55
N GLN A 158 -8.21 2.22 -0.24
CA GLN A 158 -6.95 2.18 0.51
C GLN A 158 -6.25 0.82 0.42
N GLN A 159 -7.02 -0.28 0.32
CA GLN A 159 -6.47 -1.62 0.14
C GLN A 159 -6.14 -1.98 -1.33
N GLY A 160 -6.30 -1.05 -2.27
CA GLY A 160 -6.00 -1.29 -3.70
C GLY A 160 -7.08 -2.09 -4.45
N LEU A 161 -8.24 -2.32 -3.83
CA LEU A 161 -9.33 -3.13 -4.39
C LEU A 161 -10.43 -2.30 -5.07
N LYS A 162 -10.18 -1.01 -5.33
CA LYS A 162 -11.16 -0.14 -6.00
C LYS A 162 -11.55 -0.65 -7.39
N TYR A 163 -10.55 -0.88 -8.25
CA TYR A 163 -10.81 -1.34 -9.63
C TYR A 163 -11.66 -2.62 -9.69
N PRO A 164 -11.33 -3.72 -8.98
CA PRO A 164 -12.16 -4.91 -9.01
C PRO A 164 -13.56 -4.68 -8.39
N CYS A 165 -13.66 -3.88 -7.33
CA CYS A 165 -14.96 -3.49 -6.75
C CYS A 165 -15.85 -2.78 -7.77
N ASP A 166 -15.29 -1.78 -8.47
CA ASP A 166 -15.99 -1.02 -9.50
C ASP A 166 -16.41 -1.94 -10.67
N LYS A 167 -15.50 -2.81 -11.11
CA LYS A 167 -15.70 -3.67 -12.29
C LYS A 167 -16.77 -4.76 -12.09
N PHE A 168 -16.79 -5.41 -10.93
CA PHE A 168 -17.65 -6.60 -10.73
C PHE A 168 -18.87 -6.34 -9.82
N TRP A 169 -18.84 -5.29 -8.99
CA TRP A 169 -19.92 -4.98 -8.04
C TRP A 169 -20.41 -3.53 -8.16
N GLY A 170 -20.21 -2.87 -9.30
CA GLY A 170 -20.79 -1.55 -9.58
C GLY A 170 -20.42 -0.48 -8.54
N SER A 171 -19.20 -0.54 -8.00
CA SER A 171 -18.73 0.34 -6.92
C SER A 171 -19.49 0.19 -5.61
N SER A 172 -20.09 -0.97 -5.35
CA SER A 172 -20.82 -1.29 -4.12
C SER A 172 -19.95 -2.14 -3.18
N PRO A 173 -19.36 -1.53 -2.12
CA PRO A 173 -18.69 -2.27 -1.06
C PRO A 173 -19.55 -3.38 -0.47
N TYR A 174 -20.84 -3.10 -0.25
CA TYR A 174 -21.76 -4.08 0.32
C TYR A 174 -21.89 -5.32 -0.59
N ASP A 175 -22.12 -5.12 -1.89
CA ASP A 175 -22.34 -6.27 -2.79
C ASP A 175 -21.06 -7.11 -2.92
N MET A 176 -19.88 -6.47 -2.92
CA MET A 176 -18.59 -7.18 -2.89
C MET A 176 -18.40 -7.98 -1.59
N LEU A 177 -18.75 -7.41 -0.43
CA LEU A 177 -18.66 -8.12 0.84
C LEU A 177 -19.68 -9.26 0.94
N ASN A 178 -20.89 -9.04 0.46
CA ASN A 178 -21.94 -10.05 0.43
C ASN A 178 -21.58 -11.19 -0.54
N ALA A 179 -20.91 -10.91 -1.66
CA ALA A 179 -20.38 -11.96 -2.52
C ALA A 179 -19.30 -12.79 -1.83
N LEU A 180 -18.48 -12.18 -0.96
CA LEU A 180 -17.46 -12.89 -0.18
C LEU A 180 -18.05 -13.72 0.98
N TYR A 181 -19.01 -13.14 1.70
CA TYR A 181 -19.70 -13.75 2.85
C TYR A 181 -21.22 -13.68 2.65
N PRO A 182 -21.80 -14.57 1.82
CA PRO A 182 -23.21 -14.51 1.46
C PRO A 182 -24.13 -14.52 2.67
N ASN A 183 -25.02 -13.53 2.74
CA ASN A 183 -26.06 -13.38 3.77
C ASN A 183 -25.56 -13.29 5.22
N ARG A 184 -24.24 -13.11 5.43
CA ARG A 184 -23.66 -12.96 6.77
C ARG A 184 -23.90 -11.56 7.34
N PHE A 185 -23.90 -10.55 6.48
CA PHE A 185 -24.01 -9.15 6.87
C PHE A 185 -25.18 -8.48 6.17
N SER A 186 -25.92 -7.65 6.91
CA SER A 186 -26.92 -6.77 6.34
C SER A 186 -26.29 -5.43 5.94
N LYS A 187 -26.86 -4.77 4.93
CA LYS A 187 -26.37 -3.47 4.46
C LYS A 187 -26.29 -2.44 5.60
N HIS A 188 -27.25 -2.44 6.52
CA HIS A 188 -27.33 -1.47 7.62
C HIS A 188 -26.34 -1.72 8.77
N MET A 189 -25.73 -2.91 8.86
CA MET A 189 -24.68 -3.17 9.84
C MET A 189 -23.41 -2.37 9.53
N LEU A 190 -23.11 -2.16 8.25
CA LEU A 190 -21.94 -1.44 7.78
C LEU A 190 -22.05 0.06 8.05
N LYS A 191 -21.01 0.63 8.66
CA LYS A 191 -20.94 2.07 8.99
C LYS A 191 -21.34 2.99 7.83
N GLY A 192 -20.94 2.67 6.60
CA GLY A 192 -21.22 3.48 5.41
C GLY A 192 -22.70 3.55 5.00
N TYR A 193 -23.58 2.74 5.59
CA TYR A 193 -24.98 2.59 5.16
C TYR A 193 -26.00 2.76 6.30
N LYS A 194 -25.55 3.05 7.53
CA LYS A 194 -26.42 3.17 8.73
C LYS A 194 -27.55 4.21 8.63
N HIS A 195 -27.48 5.18 7.70
CA HIS A 195 -28.42 6.30 7.63
C HIS A 195 -29.43 6.28 6.47
N GLN A 196 -29.48 5.24 5.62
CA GLN A 196 -30.34 5.25 4.43
C GLN A 196 -31.86 5.03 4.68
N LYS A 197 -32.30 4.76 5.92
CA LYS A 197 -33.71 4.41 6.21
C LYS A 197 -34.66 5.62 6.42
N LYS A 198 -34.17 6.86 6.55
CA LYS A 198 -35.03 8.00 6.92
C LYS A 198 -35.83 8.66 5.79
N ASN A 199 -35.53 8.38 4.51
CA ASN A 199 -36.16 9.09 3.37
C ASN A 199 -36.99 8.19 2.43
N ARG A 200 -37.56 7.08 2.92
CA ARG A 200 -38.42 6.20 2.09
C ARG A 200 -39.84 5.98 2.63
N LEU A 201 -40.30 6.85 3.53
CA LEU A 201 -41.67 6.85 4.07
C LEU A 201 -42.25 8.27 4.13
N LEU A 202 -42.38 8.93 2.98
CA LEU A 202 -43.34 10.01 2.76
C LEU A 202 -43.77 9.90 1.28
N VAL A 203 -44.82 9.11 1.05
CA VAL A 203 -45.74 9.26 -0.09
C VAL A 203 -46.81 10.23 0.37
#